data_AF-A0A183CMD9-F1
#
_entry.id   AF-A0A183CMD9-F1
#
_cell.length_a   1.000
_cell.length_b   1.000
_cell.length_c   1.000
_cell.angle_alpha   90.00
_cell.angle_beta   90.00
_cell.angle_gamma   90.00
#
_symmetry.space_group_name_H-M   'P 1'
#
loop_
_entity.id
_entity.type
_entity.pdbx_description
1 polymer ?
#
loop_
_entity_poly.entity_id
_entity_poly.type
_entity_poly.pdbx_seq_one_letter_code
_entity_poly.pdbx_strand_id
1 'polypeptide(L)'
;MTDCGNPPSTNCNLAGAVPPVSLAEFTFTLTQQQEQQQQQQNLQYLDVSYVDGVNVPINFYIEKCHPGQVPESENIAFAESVDADALAQQVPPEMVVKDQFGKTKVQSICSAYQTDETCCRGQYATPETCGPKVWNASVIAGFNAMAEAFPNSYSYAYDDKKAIKICQVSNLLGVNATTDNGVQLILVNGCPYAIFVAGAVQVNLTAGATETKNVPKVSSAQRLWANTDCDKPNNPLCSLSAAMPPISLFEWTFDADGKQTYDVSYVDGANVPISVQVPNCPSVTYDTKLGNSLDQLADSVPDAMKMVDSNGRKRVKSVCLAYGTDSVCCRNAHDQPETCGPTHDWTSDQIAGYNAMRAVFPTSYSYAYDDKIATEVCQNGTSFRIGFCTN
;
A
#
# COMPACT_ATOMS: atom_id res chain seq x y z
N MET A 1 9.69 4.95 -17.70
CA MET A 1 10.02 5.98 -18.72
C MET A 1 8.78 6.13 -19.59
N THR A 2 8.38 7.36 -19.87
CA THR A 2 7.06 7.74 -20.42
C THR A 2 7.03 7.93 -21.94
N ASP A 3 5.88 7.55 -22.51
CA ASP A 3 5.13 8.08 -23.67
C ASP A 3 5.64 7.88 -25.10
N CYS A 4 4.83 7.21 -25.95
CA CYS A 4 4.49 7.71 -27.30
C CYS A 4 3.04 7.26 -27.71
N GLY A 5 2.00 7.79 -27.06
CA GLY A 5 0.60 7.60 -27.45
C GLY A 5 0.20 8.37 -28.73
N ASN A 6 0.02 7.63 -29.84
CA ASN A 6 -0.54 7.99 -31.17
C ASN A 6 0.26 8.90 -32.14
N PRO A 7 0.16 8.70 -33.48
CA PRO A 7 1.19 9.06 -34.48
C PRO A 7 0.96 10.44 -35.14
N PRO A 8 1.95 11.03 -35.86
CA PRO A 8 3.39 10.77 -35.90
C PRO A 8 4.15 12.00 -35.35
N SER A 9 4.64 11.94 -34.12
CA SER A 9 5.63 12.93 -33.67
C SER A 9 7.03 12.38 -33.93
N THR A 10 7.77 13.04 -34.81
CA THR A 10 9.08 12.64 -35.35
C THR A 10 10.24 12.77 -34.35
N ASN A 11 9.97 12.81 -33.03
CA ASN A 11 10.98 13.09 -32.01
C ASN A 11 11.01 12.10 -30.83
N CYS A 12 10.49 10.88 -30.95
CA CYS A 12 10.76 9.80 -29.98
C CYS A 12 12.17 9.19 -30.21
N ASN A 13 13.23 9.96 -29.97
CA ASN A 13 14.63 9.48 -29.88
C ASN A 13 15.02 9.23 -28.42
N LEU A 14 14.20 8.47 -27.68
CA LEU A 14 14.58 7.96 -26.37
C LEU A 14 15.19 6.57 -26.57
N ALA A 15 16.39 6.35 -26.02
CA ALA A 15 17.07 5.06 -26.07
C ALA A 15 16.15 3.97 -25.47
N GLY A 16 15.57 3.12 -26.32
CA GLY A 16 14.73 2.01 -25.89
C GLY A 16 15.50 1.16 -24.87
N ALA A 17 14.93 0.99 -23.68
CA ALA A 17 15.51 0.10 -22.70
C ALA A 17 15.51 -1.33 -23.26
N VAL A 18 16.57 -2.11 -23.03
CA VAL A 18 16.71 -3.46 -23.58
C VAL A 18 15.66 -4.37 -22.91
N PRO A 19 14.69 -4.94 -23.64
CA PRO A 19 13.71 -5.87 -23.08
C PRO A 19 14.36 -7.07 -22.36
N PRO A 20 13.74 -7.63 -21.30
CA PRO A 20 12.40 -7.32 -20.83
C PRO A 20 12.33 -6.06 -19.95
N VAL A 21 11.32 -5.19 -20.14
CA VAL A 21 11.12 -3.96 -19.37
C VAL A 21 9.63 -3.68 -19.13
N SER A 22 9.25 -3.51 -17.86
CA SER A 22 7.93 -3.03 -17.47
C SER A 22 7.80 -1.53 -17.71
N LEU A 23 6.70 -1.10 -18.34
CA LEU A 23 6.47 0.31 -18.63
C LEU A 23 5.18 0.81 -17.98
N ALA A 24 5.26 2.02 -17.42
CA ALA A 24 4.11 2.80 -16.97
C ALA A 24 3.91 3.94 -17.95
N GLU A 25 2.76 4.04 -18.60
CA GLU A 25 2.45 5.15 -19.50
C GLU A 25 1.34 6.03 -18.93
N PHE A 26 1.50 7.33 -19.20
CA PHE A 26 0.64 8.37 -18.68
C PHE A 26 0.26 9.25 -19.85
N THR A 27 -1.03 9.30 -20.17
CA THR A 27 -1.55 10.24 -21.15
C THR A 27 -2.30 11.34 -20.43
N PHE A 28 -1.74 12.54 -20.46
CA PHE A 28 -2.40 13.75 -19.96
C PHE A 28 -3.05 14.48 -21.13
N THR A 29 -4.39 14.44 -21.23
CA THR A 29 -5.07 15.30 -22.20
C THR A 29 -5.07 16.75 -21.70
N LEU A 30 -4.26 17.60 -22.33
CA LEU A 30 -4.37 19.06 -22.21
C LEU A 30 -5.43 19.54 -23.20
N THR A 31 -6.42 20.26 -22.71
CA THR A 31 -7.52 20.82 -23.50
C THR A 31 -6.98 21.69 -24.65
N GLN A 32 -7.22 21.27 -25.90
CA GLN A 32 -7.39 22.22 -27.00
C GLN A 32 -8.86 22.61 -27.05
N GLN A 33 -9.11 23.92 -26.94
CA GLN A 33 -10.42 24.54 -26.96
C GLN A 33 -11.18 24.15 -28.23
N GLN A 34 -12.28 23.40 -28.07
CA GLN A 34 -13.39 23.51 -29.00
C GLN A 34 -14.64 23.86 -28.19
N GLU A 35 -14.97 25.15 -28.27
CA GLU A 35 -16.26 25.68 -27.88
C GLU A 35 -17.33 25.05 -28.78
N GLN A 36 -18.08 24.09 -28.26
CA GLN A 36 -19.55 24.06 -28.26
C GLN A 36 -20.08 22.64 -27.98
N GLN A 37 -20.75 22.52 -26.84
CA GLN A 37 -21.80 21.54 -26.53
C GLN A 37 -21.38 20.08 -26.32
N GLN A 38 -21.02 19.78 -25.05
CA GLN A 38 -21.42 18.63 -24.21
C GLN A 38 -20.25 18.23 -23.30
N GLN A 39 -20.55 18.03 -22.01
CA GLN A 39 -19.65 17.73 -20.88
C GLN A 39 -18.34 17.01 -21.27
N GLN A 40 -17.26 17.78 -21.45
CA GLN A 40 -15.91 17.22 -21.57
C GLN A 40 -15.41 16.88 -20.17
N GLN A 41 -15.36 15.59 -19.84
CA GLN A 41 -14.52 15.11 -18.74
C GLN A 41 -13.08 15.12 -19.24
N ASN A 42 -12.22 15.92 -18.62
CA ASN A 42 -10.79 15.81 -18.86
C ASN A 42 -10.32 14.47 -18.22
N LEU A 43 -10.09 13.47 -19.06
CA LEU A 43 -9.63 12.14 -18.64
C LEU A 43 -8.11 12.07 -18.75
N GLN A 44 -7.45 11.73 -17.66
CA GLN A 44 -6.09 11.22 -17.66
C GLN A 44 -6.17 9.71 -17.91
N TYR A 45 -5.24 9.16 -18.68
CA TYR A 45 -5.13 7.71 -18.86
C TYR A 45 -3.86 7.23 -18.19
N LEU A 46 -4.00 6.15 -17.45
CA LEU A 46 -2.91 5.43 -16.86
C LEU A 46 -2.98 3.99 -17.35
N ASP A 47 -1.86 3.49 -17.84
CA ASP A 47 -1.73 2.11 -18.22
C ASP A 47 -0.37 1.54 -17.81
N VAL A 48 -0.33 0.22 -17.79
CA VAL A 48 0.90 -0.55 -17.64
C VAL A 48 1.02 -1.40 -18.87
N SER A 49 2.16 -1.25 -19.52
CA SER A 49 2.52 -2.01 -20.70
C SER A 49 3.57 -3.05 -20.33
N TYR A 50 3.23 -4.31 -20.60
CA TYR A 50 4.19 -5.42 -20.61
C TYR A 50 4.47 -5.88 -22.03
N VAL A 51 4.24 -5.02 -23.04
CA VAL A 51 4.59 -5.27 -24.45
C VAL A 51 6.08 -5.52 -24.62
N ASP A 52 6.91 -4.90 -23.79
CA ASP A 52 8.36 -5.11 -23.75
C ASP A 52 8.77 -6.12 -22.68
N GLY A 53 7.83 -6.88 -22.09
CA GLY A 53 8.10 -7.87 -21.04
C GLY A 53 8.07 -7.29 -19.63
N VAL A 54 8.43 -8.12 -18.65
CA VAL A 54 8.34 -7.81 -17.21
C VAL A 54 9.73 -7.89 -16.58
N ASN A 55 10.20 -6.78 -16.02
CA ASN A 55 11.42 -6.79 -15.21
C ASN A 55 11.20 -6.41 -13.74
N VAL A 56 10.18 -5.62 -13.44
CA VAL A 56 9.69 -5.29 -12.11
C VAL A 56 8.18 -5.08 -12.15
N PRO A 57 7.41 -5.55 -11.16
CA PRO A 57 6.01 -5.16 -11.05
C PRO A 57 5.87 -3.65 -10.80
N ILE A 58 4.88 -3.04 -11.45
CA ILE A 58 4.57 -1.61 -11.31
C ILE A 58 3.27 -1.48 -10.53
N ASN A 59 3.33 -0.73 -9.43
CA ASN A 59 2.17 -0.43 -8.59
C ASN A 59 1.83 1.06 -8.70
N PHE A 60 0.54 1.37 -8.80
CA PHE A 60 0.02 2.73 -8.74
C PHE A 60 -0.87 2.91 -7.54
N TYR A 61 -0.65 4.02 -6.87
CA TYR A 61 -1.58 4.50 -5.88
C TYR A 61 -2.31 5.71 -6.44
N ILE A 62 -3.62 5.55 -6.65
CA ILE A 62 -4.48 6.61 -7.18
C ILE A 62 -5.54 6.91 -6.13
N GLU A 63 -5.50 8.11 -5.58
CA GLU A 63 -6.61 8.62 -4.79
C GLU A 63 -7.76 8.95 -5.76
N LYS A 64 -8.92 8.31 -5.62
CA LYS A 64 -10.07 8.63 -6.47
C LYS A 64 -10.69 9.95 -6.01
N CYS A 65 -10.97 10.85 -6.94
CA CYS A 65 -11.84 11.99 -6.66
C CYS A 65 -13.31 11.60 -6.81
N HIS A 66 -14.11 11.79 -5.76
CA HIS A 66 -15.46 12.33 -5.90
C HIS A 66 -15.73 13.36 -4.79
N PRO A 67 -16.46 14.46 -5.08
CA PRO A 67 -16.92 15.36 -4.04
C PRO A 67 -17.90 14.63 -3.12
N GLY A 68 -17.46 14.26 -1.91
CA GLY A 68 -18.30 14.10 -0.72
C GLY A 68 -19.28 12.92 -0.64
N GLN A 69 -19.13 11.84 -1.42
CA GLN A 69 -20.09 10.71 -1.35
C GLN A 69 -19.49 9.30 -1.36
N VAL A 70 -18.16 9.13 -1.34
CA VAL A 70 -17.55 7.80 -1.37
C VAL A 70 -16.57 7.65 -0.18
N PRO A 71 -16.67 6.60 0.65
CA PRO A 71 -15.76 6.36 1.77
C PRO A 71 -14.29 6.21 1.34
N GLU A 72 -13.33 6.62 2.20
CA GLU A 72 -11.87 6.51 1.96
C GLU A 72 -11.43 5.06 1.63
N SER A 73 -12.22 4.07 2.04
CA SER A 73 -12.03 2.64 1.75
C SER A 73 -12.19 2.25 0.27
N GLU A 74 -12.66 3.16 -0.60
CA GLU A 74 -12.81 2.93 -2.04
C GLU A 74 -11.67 3.54 -2.88
N ASN A 75 -10.62 4.06 -2.24
CA ASN A 75 -9.38 4.46 -2.90
C ASN A 75 -8.70 3.23 -3.52
N ILE A 76 -8.64 3.16 -4.86
CA ILE A 76 -8.03 2.02 -5.54
C ILE A 76 -6.52 2.22 -5.58
N ALA A 77 -5.84 1.44 -4.76
CA ALA A 77 -4.46 1.08 -5.03
C ALA A 77 -4.45 -0.03 -6.09
N PHE A 78 -3.92 0.27 -7.27
CA PHE A 78 -3.61 -0.73 -8.28
C PHE A 78 -2.25 -1.32 -7.93
N ALA A 79 -2.25 -2.41 -7.18
CA ALA A 79 -1.04 -3.19 -6.98
C ALA A 79 -1.10 -4.42 -7.89
N GLU A 80 -0.28 -4.43 -8.95
CA GLU A 80 -0.02 -5.63 -9.74
C GLU A 80 1.38 -6.12 -9.41
N SER A 81 1.44 -7.08 -8.50
CA SER A 81 2.69 -7.69 -8.09
C SER A 81 2.64 -9.18 -8.36
N VAL A 82 3.52 -9.64 -9.24
CA VAL A 82 3.67 -11.06 -9.53
C VAL A 82 5.13 -11.41 -9.35
N ASP A 83 5.38 -12.46 -8.57
CA ASP A 83 6.71 -13.05 -8.44
C ASP A 83 7.14 -13.57 -9.82
N ALA A 84 8.24 -13.03 -10.35
CA ALA A 84 8.77 -13.40 -11.65
C ALA A 84 9.10 -14.91 -11.75
N ASP A 85 9.52 -15.55 -10.66
CA ASP A 85 9.78 -17.00 -10.62
C ASP A 85 8.48 -17.81 -10.62
N ALA A 86 7.42 -17.30 -9.98
CA ALA A 86 6.09 -17.91 -10.05
C ALA A 86 5.47 -17.74 -11.44
N LEU A 87 5.60 -16.57 -12.05
CA LEU A 87 5.13 -16.31 -13.41
C LEU A 87 5.88 -17.15 -14.44
N ALA A 88 7.19 -17.33 -14.27
CA ALA A 88 8.02 -18.17 -15.13
C ALA A 88 7.56 -19.64 -15.16
N GLN A 89 6.88 -20.12 -14.11
CA GLN A 89 6.29 -21.47 -14.07
C GLN A 89 4.97 -21.57 -14.84
N GLN A 90 4.33 -20.44 -15.15
CA GLN A 90 3.01 -20.37 -15.78
C GLN A 90 3.09 -20.02 -17.28
N VAL A 91 4.15 -19.31 -17.70
CA VAL A 91 4.36 -18.95 -19.11
C VAL A 91 5.12 -20.03 -19.90
N PRO A 92 5.00 -20.07 -21.23
CA PRO A 92 5.84 -20.92 -22.08
C PRO A 92 7.35 -20.70 -21.86
N PRO A 93 8.20 -21.73 -21.98
CA PRO A 93 9.64 -21.62 -21.78
C PRO A 93 10.32 -20.58 -22.66
N GLU A 94 9.80 -20.32 -23.86
CA GLU A 94 10.33 -19.30 -24.78
C GLU A 94 10.23 -17.88 -24.22
N MET A 95 9.31 -17.64 -23.27
CA MET A 95 9.14 -16.35 -22.60
C MET A 95 10.05 -16.20 -21.38
N VAL A 96 10.75 -17.24 -20.94
CA VAL A 96 11.57 -17.20 -19.71
C VAL A 96 13.03 -16.92 -20.07
N VAL A 97 13.57 -15.83 -19.55
CA VAL A 97 15.00 -15.47 -19.71
C VAL A 97 15.66 -15.21 -18.37
N LYS A 98 17.00 -15.22 -18.34
CA LYS A 98 17.78 -14.80 -17.18
C LYS A 98 18.57 -13.55 -17.51
N ASP A 99 18.62 -12.61 -16.56
CA ASP A 99 19.49 -11.44 -16.69
C ASP A 99 20.96 -11.79 -16.43
N GLN A 100 21.84 -10.78 -16.57
CA GLN A 100 23.29 -10.92 -16.36
C GLN A 100 23.68 -11.38 -14.95
N PHE A 101 22.77 -11.28 -13.97
CA PHE A 101 22.96 -11.72 -12.58
C PHE A 101 22.29 -13.07 -12.31
N GLY A 102 21.71 -13.71 -13.32
CA GLY A 102 21.05 -15.01 -13.21
C GLY A 102 19.61 -14.94 -12.68
N LYS A 103 19.03 -13.74 -12.53
CA LYS A 103 17.65 -13.57 -12.07
C LYS A 103 16.66 -13.84 -13.20
N THR A 104 15.61 -14.59 -12.89
CA THR A 104 14.52 -14.90 -13.83
C THR A 104 13.77 -13.64 -14.25
N LYS A 105 13.44 -13.56 -15.53
CA LYS A 105 12.63 -12.52 -16.15
C LYS A 105 11.67 -13.16 -17.15
N VAL A 106 10.54 -12.49 -17.37
CA VAL A 106 9.52 -12.94 -18.32
C VAL A 106 9.43 -11.92 -19.46
N GLN A 107 9.70 -12.37 -20.67
CA GLN A 107 9.58 -11.57 -21.89
C GLN A 107 8.13 -11.54 -22.37
N SER A 108 7.79 -10.52 -23.15
CA SER A 108 6.51 -10.49 -23.86
C SER A 108 6.44 -11.55 -24.95
N ILE A 109 5.23 -11.82 -25.44
CA ILE A 109 5.03 -12.71 -26.58
C ILE A 109 5.75 -12.21 -27.85
N CYS A 110 5.82 -10.90 -28.08
CA CYS A 110 6.57 -10.36 -29.22
C CYS A 110 8.08 -10.61 -29.06
N SER A 111 8.64 -10.35 -27.88
CA SER A 111 10.07 -10.54 -27.61
C SER A 111 10.48 -12.02 -27.69
N ALA A 112 9.62 -12.92 -27.21
CA ALA A 112 9.87 -14.35 -27.19
C ALA A 112 9.77 -15.01 -28.57
N TYR A 113 8.76 -14.65 -29.37
CA TYR A 113 8.44 -15.34 -30.64
C TYR A 113 8.87 -14.58 -31.90
N GLN A 114 8.97 -13.25 -31.84
CA GLN A 114 9.52 -12.36 -32.88
C GLN A 114 8.87 -12.45 -34.27
N THR A 115 7.61 -12.91 -34.35
CA THR A 115 6.86 -12.99 -35.60
C THR A 115 6.05 -11.73 -35.87
N ASP A 116 5.58 -11.55 -37.12
CA ASP A 116 4.74 -10.40 -37.45
C ASP A 116 3.38 -10.45 -36.75
N GLU A 117 2.83 -11.64 -36.51
CA GLU A 117 1.59 -11.86 -35.76
C GLU A 117 1.72 -11.49 -34.28
N THR A 118 2.87 -11.83 -33.66
CA THR A 118 3.09 -11.63 -32.21
C THR A 118 3.54 -10.20 -31.89
N CYS A 119 4.18 -9.53 -32.84
CA CYS A 119 4.62 -8.15 -32.73
C CYS A 119 3.68 -7.13 -33.41
N CYS A 120 2.53 -7.56 -33.92
CA CYS A 120 1.57 -6.73 -34.65
C CYS A 120 2.21 -5.89 -35.79
N ARG A 121 3.02 -6.52 -36.64
CA ARG A 121 3.72 -5.86 -37.76
C ARG A 121 3.14 -6.26 -39.11
N GLY A 122 3.46 -5.48 -40.14
CA GLY A 122 3.10 -5.81 -41.52
C GLY A 122 1.58 -5.94 -41.71
N GLN A 123 1.13 -7.11 -42.17
CA GLN A 123 -0.30 -7.38 -42.36
C GLN A 123 -1.10 -7.49 -41.05
N TYR A 124 -0.42 -7.58 -39.90
CA TYR A 124 -1.01 -7.64 -38.56
C TYR A 124 -0.94 -6.29 -37.84
N ALA A 125 -0.74 -5.18 -38.56
CA ALA A 125 -0.56 -3.86 -37.98
C ALA A 125 -1.88 -3.15 -37.62
N THR A 126 -3.00 -3.86 -37.46
CA THR A 126 -4.29 -3.25 -37.06
C THR A 126 -4.98 -4.07 -35.96
N PRO A 127 -5.89 -3.48 -35.17
CA PRO A 127 -6.67 -4.20 -34.15
C PRO A 127 -7.51 -5.36 -34.70
N GLU A 128 -7.93 -5.30 -35.97
CA GLU A 128 -8.71 -6.35 -36.62
C GLU A 128 -7.84 -7.55 -37.04
N THR A 129 -6.55 -7.30 -37.28
CA THR A 129 -5.62 -8.27 -37.82
C THR A 129 -4.68 -8.84 -36.76
N CYS A 130 -4.34 -8.09 -35.71
CA CYS A 130 -3.52 -8.60 -34.59
C CYS A 130 -4.37 -9.09 -33.41
N GLY A 131 -3.89 -10.15 -32.73
CA GLY A 131 -4.41 -10.58 -31.44
C GLY A 131 -4.68 -12.09 -31.34
N PRO A 132 -5.35 -12.55 -30.26
CA PRO A 132 -5.51 -13.97 -29.94
C PRO A 132 -6.13 -14.84 -31.05
N LYS A 133 -6.85 -14.26 -32.00
CA LYS A 133 -7.48 -14.99 -33.11
C LYS A 133 -6.50 -15.54 -34.15
N VAL A 134 -5.31 -14.94 -34.26
CA VAL A 134 -4.30 -15.32 -35.27
C VAL A 134 -3.08 -16.01 -34.65
N TRP A 135 -3.06 -16.16 -33.33
CA TRP A 135 -1.95 -16.74 -32.59
C TRP A 135 -2.06 -18.26 -32.47
N ASN A 136 -0.89 -18.92 -32.35
CA ASN A 136 -0.83 -20.35 -32.07
C ASN A 136 -1.10 -20.63 -30.58
N ALA A 137 -1.24 -21.91 -30.23
CA ALA A 137 -1.59 -22.32 -28.86
C ALA A 137 -0.56 -21.88 -27.79
N SER A 138 0.73 -21.93 -28.09
CA SER A 138 1.79 -21.51 -27.14
C SER A 138 1.74 -20.01 -26.87
N VAL A 139 1.56 -19.20 -27.91
CA VAL A 139 1.39 -17.74 -27.79
C VAL A 139 0.15 -17.40 -26.97
N ILE A 140 -0.98 -18.09 -27.22
CA ILE A 140 -2.22 -17.91 -26.44
C ILE A 140 -2.02 -18.29 -24.97
N ALA A 141 -1.27 -19.36 -24.68
CA ALA A 141 -0.97 -19.75 -23.31
C ALA A 141 -0.14 -18.67 -22.59
N GLY A 142 0.89 -18.14 -23.24
CA GLY A 142 1.69 -17.02 -22.71
C GLY A 142 0.86 -15.76 -22.48
N PHE A 143 0.00 -15.40 -23.43
CA PHE A 143 -0.94 -14.28 -23.29
C PHE A 143 -1.89 -14.46 -22.10
N ASN A 144 -2.49 -15.64 -21.95
CA ASN A 144 -3.43 -15.91 -20.86
C ASN A 144 -2.75 -15.88 -19.50
N ALA A 145 -1.56 -16.47 -19.36
CA ALA A 145 -0.78 -16.43 -18.11
C ALA A 145 -0.42 -14.98 -17.73
N MET A 146 0.01 -14.18 -18.70
CA MET A 146 0.24 -12.75 -18.50
C MET A 146 -1.03 -11.99 -18.12
N ALA A 147 -2.17 -12.29 -18.75
CA ALA A 147 -3.45 -11.64 -18.47
C ALA A 147 -4.04 -12.03 -17.11
N GLU A 148 -3.74 -13.23 -16.60
CA GLU A 148 -4.11 -13.69 -15.26
C GLU A 148 -3.22 -13.05 -14.19
N ALA A 149 -1.92 -13.00 -14.44
CA ALA A 149 -0.93 -12.33 -13.62
C ALA A 149 -1.16 -10.81 -13.52
N PHE A 150 -1.56 -10.19 -14.64
CA PHE A 150 -1.66 -8.74 -14.79
C PHE A 150 -3.02 -8.35 -15.40
N PRO A 151 -4.11 -8.47 -14.61
CA PRO A 151 -5.47 -8.34 -15.13
C PRO A 151 -5.85 -6.94 -15.60
N ASN A 152 -5.13 -5.88 -15.24
CA ASN A 152 -5.36 -4.50 -15.67
C ASN A 152 -4.25 -3.93 -16.56
N SER A 153 -3.21 -4.72 -16.83
CA SER A 153 -2.17 -4.37 -17.79
C SER A 153 -2.48 -4.91 -19.16
N TYR A 154 -1.78 -4.38 -20.16
CA TYR A 154 -1.90 -4.82 -21.53
C TYR A 154 -0.57 -5.43 -22.01
N SER A 155 -0.66 -6.47 -22.83
CA SER A 155 0.47 -7.37 -23.14
C SER A 155 0.86 -7.40 -24.62
N TYR A 156 0.10 -6.72 -25.48
CA TYR A 156 0.39 -6.47 -26.89
C TYR A 156 -0.24 -5.15 -27.36
N ALA A 157 0.20 -4.61 -28.51
CA ALA A 157 -0.10 -3.24 -28.96
C ALA A 157 -1.58 -2.85 -29.08
N TYR A 158 -2.50 -3.81 -29.24
CA TYR A 158 -3.94 -3.57 -29.41
C TYR A 158 -4.77 -4.26 -28.32
N ASP A 159 -4.16 -4.48 -27.15
CA ASP A 159 -4.80 -4.99 -25.93
C ASP A 159 -5.40 -3.84 -25.09
N ASP A 160 -5.99 -2.85 -25.76
CA ASP A 160 -6.34 -1.54 -25.19
C ASP A 160 -7.59 -1.53 -24.28
N LYS A 161 -8.17 -2.71 -23.99
CA LYS A 161 -9.46 -2.80 -23.27
C LYS A 161 -9.37 -2.54 -21.77
N LYS A 162 -8.18 -2.30 -21.24
CA LYS A 162 -7.90 -2.28 -19.78
C LYS A 162 -7.29 -0.97 -19.25
N ALA A 163 -7.09 0.04 -20.10
CA ALA A 163 -6.54 1.33 -19.67
C ALA A 163 -7.38 1.95 -18.53
N ILE A 164 -6.71 2.32 -17.44
CA ILE A 164 -7.36 2.89 -16.27
C ILE A 164 -7.66 4.36 -16.57
N LYS A 165 -8.95 4.71 -16.61
CA LYS A 165 -9.40 6.10 -16.74
C LYS A 165 -9.35 6.77 -15.37
N ILE A 166 -8.56 7.83 -15.25
CA ILE A 166 -8.47 8.68 -14.05
C ILE A 166 -8.95 10.11 -14.35
N CYS A 167 -9.64 10.74 -13.40
CA CYS A 167 -10.22 12.09 -13.58
C CYS A 167 -9.23 13.20 -13.19
N GLN A 168 -9.31 14.37 -13.85
CA GLN A 168 -8.31 15.44 -13.79
C GLN A 168 -8.03 16.16 -12.46
N VAL A 169 -8.69 15.83 -11.36
CA VAL A 169 -8.47 16.50 -10.06
C VAL A 169 -7.70 15.66 -9.05
N SER A 170 -7.34 14.41 -9.38
CA SER A 170 -6.49 13.61 -8.50
C SER A 170 -5.03 14.03 -8.67
N ASN A 171 -4.39 14.44 -7.57
CA ASN A 171 -2.94 14.41 -7.49
C ASN A 171 -2.51 12.94 -7.62
N LEU A 172 -1.74 12.61 -8.65
CA LEU A 172 -1.03 11.33 -8.69
C LEU A 172 -0.02 11.34 -7.53
N LEU A 173 -0.36 10.66 -6.43
CA LEU A 173 0.43 10.70 -5.20
C LEU A 173 1.77 9.96 -5.34
N GLY A 174 1.86 9.01 -6.27
CA GLY A 174 3.11 8.35 -6.61
C GLY A 174 2.97 7.20 -7.59
N VAL A 175 4.05 6.96 -8.34
CA VAL A 175 4.25 5.79 -9.20
C VAL A 175 5.48 5.11 -8.66
N ASN A 176 5.36 3.85 -8.25
CA ASN A 176 6.50 3.15 -7.68
C ASN A 176 6.55 1.72 -8.19
N ALA A 177 7.70 1.36 -8.75
CA ALA A 177 8.02 -0.02 -9.04
C ALA A 177 8.62 -0.66 -7.79
N THR A 178 8.14 -1.85 -7.44
CA THR A 178 8.68 -2.67 -6.36
C THR A 178 9.41 -3.85 -6.97
N THR A 179 10.59 -4.18 -6.47
CA THR A 179 11.24 -5.45 -6.82
C THR A 179 10.55 -6.61 -6.07
N ASP A 180 10.57 -7.82 -6.61
CA ASP A 180 9.90 -9.03 -6.06
C ASP A 180 10.13 -9.29 -4.54
N ASN A 181 11.24 -8.78 -3.98
CA ASN A 181 11.62 -8.94 -2.58
C ASN A 181 11.26 -7.75 -1.66
N GLY A 182 10.53 -6.75 -2.16
CA GLY A 182 10.14 -5.56 -1.42
C GLY A 182 8.65 -5.51 -1.10
N VAL A 183 8.31 -4.84 0.00
CA VAL A 183 6.96 -4.33 0.28
C VAL A 183 6.99 -2.80 0.24
N GLN A 184 5.91 -2.22 -0.28
CA GLN A 184 5.74 -0.79 -0.33
C GLN A 184 4.98 -0.27 0.90
N LEU A 185 5.52 0.75 1.55
CA LEU A 185 4.84 1.51 2.61
C LEU A 185 4.43 2.87 2.05
N ILE A 186 3.14 3.11 1.94
CA ILE A 186 2.55 4.39 1.55
C ILE A 186 2.14 5.08 2.85
N LEU A 187 2.96 6.02 3.29
CA LEU A 187 2.79 6.74 4.54
C LEU A 187 2.00 8.02 4.27
N VAL A 188 0.87 8.20 4.94
CA VAL A 188 -0.03 9.35 4.75
C VAL A 188 -0.15 10.11 6.07
N ASN A 189 0.27 11.37 6.10
CA ASN A 189 0.09 12.24 7.25
C ASN A 189 -1.22 13.05 7.12
N GLY A 190 -2.31 12.55 7.68
CA GLY A 190 -3.57 13.29 7.83
C GLY A 190 -3.60 14.23 9.04
N CYS A 191 -2.56 14.24 9.88
CA CYS A 191 -2.53 15.08 11.07
C CYS A 191 -2.36 16.56 10.68
N PRO A 192 -2.90 17.50 11.50
CA PRO A 192 -2.79 18.94 11.22
C PRO A 192 -1.40 19.53 11.55
N TYR A 193 -0.40 18.68 11.73
CA TYR A 193 0.98 19.02 12.08
C TYR A 193 1.94 18.04 11.40
N ALA A 194 3.21 18.42 11.31
CA ALA A 194 4.22 17.53 10.74
C ALA A 194 4.54 16.39 11.71
N ILE A 195 4.87 15.22 11.16
CA ILE A 195 5.25 14.02 11.91
C ILE A 195 6.60 13.50 11.42
N PHE A 196 7.28 12.78 12.30
CA PHE A 196 8.45 11.97 11.96
C PHE A 196 8.10 10.50 12.16
N VAL A 197 7.96 9.77 11.06
CA VAL A 197 7.79 8.32 11.08
C VAL A 197 9.14 7.68 11.38
N ALA A 198 9.19 6.80 12.37
CA ALA A 198 10.38 6.10 12.82
C ALA A 198 10.13 4.58 12.93
N GLY A 199 11.22 3.80 13.05
CA GLY A 199 11.19 2.33 13.07
C GLY A 199 11.86 1.76 11.83
N ALA A 200 11.14 0.89 11.10
CA ALA A 200 11.62 0.28 9.86
C ALA A 200 12.01 1.31 8.77
N VAL A 201 11.43 2.51 8.83
CA VAL A 201 11.77 3.65 7.97
C VAL A 201 11.89 4.91 8.82
N GLN A 202 12.62 5.91 8.31
CA GLN A 202 12.74 7.23 8.93
C GLN A 202 12.34 8.30 7.92
N VAL A 203 11.25 9.00 8.19
CA VAL A 203 10.62 9.91 7.23
C VAL A 203 10.00 11.12 7.93
N ASN A 204 10.32 12.33 7.46
CA ASN A 204 9.63 13.54 7.87
C ASN A 204 8.48 13.83 6.92
N LEU A 205 7.25 13.85 7.44
CA LEU A 205 6.05 14.16 6.67
C LEU A 205 5.44 15.46 7.15
N THR A 206 5.28 16.42 6.26
CA THR A 206 4.49 17.63 6.54
C THR A 206 2.99 17.28 6.60
N ALA A 207 2.17 18.18 7.16
CA ALA A 207 0.73 17.96 7.24
C ALA A 207 0.12 17.78 5.82
N GLY A 208 -0.67 16.73 5.64
CA GLY A 208 -1.27 16.35 4.36
C GLY A 208 -0.31 15.66 3.38
N ALA A 209 0.95 15.45 3.74
CA ALA A 209 1.92 14.82 2.84
C ALA A 209 1.75 13.30 2.79
N THR A 210 2.03 12.76 1.61
CA THR A 210 2.16 11.32 1.36
C THR A 210 3.58 11.03 0.88
N GLU A 211 4.19 9.99 1.41
CA GLU A 211 5.48 9.49 0.92
C GLU A 211 5.46 7.97 0.82
N THR A 212 6.20 7.45 -0.16
CA THR A 212 6.32 6.01 -0.36
C THR A 212 7.74 5.55 -0.06
N LYS A 213 7.85 4.44 0.69
CA LYS A 213 9.11 3.74 0.95
C LYS A 213 9.01 2.30 0.51
N ASN A 214 10.11 1.77 -0.02
CA ASN A 214 10.26 0.34 -0.26
C ASN A 214 11.12 -0.24 0.85
N VAL A 215 10.65 -1.30 1.50
CA VAL A 215 11.39 -2.03 2.52
C VAL A 215 11.46 -3.52 2.14
N PRO A 216 12.52 -4.24 2.52
CA PRO A 216 12.62 -5.66 2.21
C PRO A 216 11.53 -6.47 2.94
N LYS A 217 11.05 -7.54 2.30
CA LYS A 217 10.28 -8.58 2.99
C LYS A 217 11.21 -9.34 3.93
N VAL A 218 10.91 -9.34 5.22
CA VAL A 218 11.70 -9.99 6.25
C VAL A 218 10.80 -10.77 7.19
N SER A 219 11.34 -11.86 7.73
CA SER A 219 10.62 -12.76 8.66
C SER A 219 10.61 -12.29 10.11
N SER A 220 11.39 -11.28 10.43
CA SER A 220 11.32 -10.61 11.73
C SER A 220 10.20 -9.57 11.72
N ALA A 221 9.46 -9.51 12.83
CA ALA A 221 8.46 -8.47 13.04
C ALA A 221 9.07 -7.08 12.89
N GLN A 222 8.49 -6.31 11.98
CA GLN A 222 8.83 -4.92 11.72
C GLN A 222 7.79 -4.02 12.38
N ARG A 223 8.21 -2.80 12.75
CA ARG A 223 7.35 -1.82 13.38
C ARG A 223 7.65 -0.43 12.88
N LEU A 224 6.63 0.42 12.91
CA LEU A 224 6.80 1.86 12.80
C LEU A 224 5.80 2.60 13.67
N TRP A 225 6.13 3.86 13.94
CA TRP A 225 5.32 4.79 14.70
C TRP A 225 5.59 6.21 14.23
N ALA A 226 4.78 7.17 14.68
CA ALA A 226 4.96 8.58 14.36
C ALA A 226 5.20 9.42 15.60
N ASN A 227 6.33 10.14 15.61
CA ASN A 227 6.60 11.24 16.51
C ASN A 227 5.92 12.50 15.97
N THR A 228 5.37 13.32 16.86
CA THR A 228 4.52 14.47 16.49
C THR A 228 5.26 15.80 16.66
N ASP A 229 4.71 16.86 16.05
CA ASP A 229 5.25 18.23 16.10
C ASP A 229 6.61 18.40 15.40
N CYS A 230 6.69 17.74 14.26
CA CYS A 230 7.64 17.91 13.16
C CYS A 230 8.07 19.35 12.88
N ASP A 231 7.08 20.23 12.99
CA ASP A 231 7.08 21.63 12.60
C ASP A 231 7.60 22.57 13.69
N LYS A 232 7.76 22.06 14.92
CA LYS A 232 8.27 22.85 16.04
C LYS A 232 9.80 22.85 16.03
N PRO A 233 10.44 24.03 16.18
CA PRO A 233 11.88 24.12 16.18
C PRO A 233 12.48 23.32 17.35
N ASN A 234 13.57 22.60 17.07
CA ASN A 234 14.35 21.84 18.06
C ASN A 234 13.55 20.76 18.81
N ASN A 235 12.49 20.20 18.22
CA ASN A 235 11.81 19.06 18.82
C ASN A 235 12.68 17.79 18.70
N PRO A 236 13.23 17.25 19.80
CA PRO A 236 14.17 16.12 19.75
C PRO A 236 13.50 14.81 19.30
N LEU A 237 12.18 14.70 19.41
CA LEU A 237 11.43 13.52 18.96
C LEU A 237 11.51 13.33 17.44
N CYS A 238 11.75 14.42 16.70
CA CYS A 238 11.75 14.44 15.23
C CYS A 238 13.03 13.88 14.59
N SER A 239 13.92 13.36 15.41
CA SER A 239 15.10 12.59 15.00
C SER A 239 15.28 11.33 15.85
N LEU A 240 14.33 11.03 16.72
CA LEU A 240 14.45 9.95 17.69
C LEU A 240 13.91 8.64 17.09
N SER A 241 14.80 7.67 16.91
CA SER A 241 14.45 6.32 16.47
C SER A 241 13.92 5.42 17.58
N ALA A 242 13.77 5.92 18.80
CA ALA A 242 13.17 5.20 19.92
C ALA A 242 11.70 5.61 20.08
N ALA A 243 10.82 4.63 20.24
CA ALA A 243 9.43 4.86 20.58
C ALA A 243 9.33 5.34 22.04
N MET A 244 8.61 6.44 22.27
CA MET A 244 8.39 7.00 23.61
C MET A 244 6.90 6.91 23.98
N PRO A 245 6.51 5.95 24.82
CA PRO A 245 5.12 5.78 25.20
C PRO A 245 4.52 7.00 25.92
N PRO A 246 3.22 7.30 25.74
CA PRO A 246 2.26 6.55 24.93
C PRO A 246 2.54 6.69 23.44
N ILE A 247 2.54 5.58 22.70
CA ILE A 247 2.92 5.54 21.29
C ILE A 247 2.12 4.46 20.54
N SER A 248 1.50 4.87 19.44
CA SER A 248 0.76 3.99 18.55
C SER A 248 1.71 3.31 17.57
N LEU A 249 1.57 1.99 17.41
CA LEU A 249 2.43 1.17 16.58
C LEU A 249 1.65 0.58 15.40
N PHE A 250 2.30 0.52 14.25
CA PHE A 250 1.93 -0.39 13.17
C PHE A 250 2.99 -1.47 13.07
N GLU A 251 2.58 -2.73 13.10
CA GLU A 251 3.46 -3.89 13.11
C GLU A 251 3.12 -4.83 11.94
N TRP A 252 4.13 -5.44 11.34
CA TRP A 252 3.93 -6.43 10.28
C TRP A 252 5.06 -7.45 10.21
N THR A 253 4.74 -8.63 9.67
CA THR A 253 5.69 -9.72 9.44
C THR A 253 5.34 -10.44 8.14
N PHE A 254 6.35 -10.98 7.45
CA PHE A 254 6.15 -11.91 6.32
C PHE A 254 6.67 -13.29 6.73
N ASP A 255 5.91 -14.35 6.48
CA ASP A 255 6.44 -15.71 6.63
C ASP A 255 7.26 -16.16 5.41
N ALA A 256 7.80 -17.38 5.48
CA ALA A 256 8.64 -17.94 4.42
C ALA A 256 7.88 -18.16 3.10
N ASP A 257 6.55 -18.28 3.15
CA ASP A 257 5.68 -18.47 1.99
C ASP A 257 5.15 -17.12 1.45
N GLY A 258 5.63 -16.00 2.00
CA GLY A 258 5.24 -14.65 1.60
C GLY A 258 3.90 -14.19 2.16
N LYS A 259 3.26 -15.00 3.02
CA LYS A 259 2.02 -14.60 3.70
C LYS A 259 2.36 -13.53 4.75
N GLN A 260 1.57 -12.48 4.70
CA GLN A 260 1.72 -11.28 5.51
C GLN A 260 0.78 -11.35 6.72
N THR A 261 1.32 -11.05 7.89
CA THR A 261 0.53 -10.69 9.08
C THR A 261 0.80 -9.25 9.46
N TYR A 262 -0.21 -8.54 9.94
CA TYR A 262 -0.03 -7.18 10.42
C TYR A 262 -1.09 -6.81 11.45
N ASP A 263 -0.80 -5.76 12.20
CA ASP A 263 -1.69 -5.20 13.20
C ASP A 263 -1.39 -3.73 13.49
N VAL A 264 -2.39 -3.05 14.05
CA VAL A 264 -2.21 -1.77 14.75
C VAL A 264 -2.28 -2.06 16.24
N SER A 265 -1.31 -1.53 16.98
CA SER A 265 -1.13 -1.81 18.39
C SER A 265 -1.08 -0.53 19.21
N TYR A 266 -1.95 -0.49 20.21
CA TYR A 266 -1.98 0.54 21.27
C TYR A 266 -1.62 -0.06 22.63
N VAL A 267 -0.93 -1.20 22.65
CA VAL A 267 -0.39 -1.83 23.87
C VAL A 267 0.54 -0.87 24.61
N ASP A 268 1.29 -0.06 23.86
CA ASP A 268 2.15 1.01 24.36
C ASP A 268 1.43 2.37 24.41
N GLY A 269 0.10 2.38 24.42
CA GLY A 269 -0.72 3.59 24.46
C GLY A 269 -0.94 4.21 23.08
N ALA A 270 -1.53 5.41 23.07
CA ALA A 270 -1.96 6.07 21.84
C ALA A 270 -1.56 7.55 21.81
N ASN A 271 -0.83 7.93 20.75
CA ASN A 271 -0.44 9.32 20.49
C ASN A 271 -0.97 9.89 19.17
N VAL A 272 -1.12 9.06 18.15
CA VAL A 272 -1.82 9.36 16.91
C VAL A 272 -2.61 8.12 16.49
N PRO A 273 -3.83 8.25 15.98
CA PRO A 273 -4.55 7.07 15.53
C PRO A 273 -3.99 6.64 14.15
N ILE A 274 -3.89 5.32 13.95
CA ILE A 274 -3.31 4.71 12.74
C ILE A 274 -4.37 3.89 12.01
N SER A 275 -4.59 4.16 10.73
CA SER A 275 -5.38 3.30 9.83
C SER A 275 -4.45 2.56 8.88
N VAL A 276 -4.75 1.30 8.58
CA VAL A 276 -3.97 0.50 7.62
C VAL A 276 -4.89 -0.08 6.58
N GLN A 277 -4.60 0.18 5.31
CA GLN A 277 -5.27 -0.46 4.18
C GLN A 277 -4.26 -1.33 3.45
N VAL A 278 -4.63 -2.58 3.16
CA VAL A 278 -3.84 -3.49 2.33
C VAL A 278 -4.58 -3.70 1.01
N PRO A 279 -4.04 -3.14 -0.10
CA PRO A 279 -4.62 -3.34 -1.42
C PRO A 279 -4.77 -4.82 -1.77
N ASN A 280 -5.83 -5.14 -2.52
CA ASN A 280 -6.18 -6.51 -2.92
C ASN A 280 -6.40 -7.50 -1.76
N CYS A 281 -6.69 -6.98 -0.56
CA CYS A 281 -7.03 -7.79 0.61
C CYS A 281 -8.44 -7.50 1.14
N PRO A 282 -9.50 -7.87 0.39
CA PRO A 282 -10.87 -7.50 0.72
C PRO A 282 -11.42 -8.18 1.98
N SER A 283 -10.76 -9.23 2.47
CA SER A 283 -11.14 -9.93 3.69
C SER A 283 -10.73 -9.20 4.97
N VAL A 284 -9.86 -8.20 4.87
CA VAL A 284 -9.28 -7.53 6.04
C VAL A 284 -10.14 -6.33 6.45
N THR A 285 -10.51 -6.28 7.72
CA THR A 285 -11.20 -5.12 8.31
C THR A 285 -10.16 -4.18 8.92
N TYR A 286 -10.37 -2.88 8.79
CA TYR A 286 -9.49 -1.88 9.40
C TYR A 286 -10.29 -0.68 9.90
N ASP A 287 -9.74 0.02 10.88
CA ASP A 287 -10.36 1.24 11.40
C ASP A 287 -10.26 2.37 10.35
N THR A 288 -11.41 2.84 9.88
CA THR A 288 -11.52 3.74 8.71
C THR A 288 -11.77 5.21 9.07
N LYS A 289 -12.23 5.53 10.28
CA LYS A 289 -12.68 6.89 10.67
C LYS A 289 -11.99 7.37 11.94
N LEU A 290 -10.71 7.72 11.81
CA LEU A 290 -9.85 7.86 12.96
C LEU A 290 -9.56 9.31 13.38
N GLY A 291 -9.78 10.31 12.53
CA GLY A 291 -9.59 11.76 12.76
C GLY A 291 -9.23 12.21 14.18
N ASN A 292 -10.20 12.74 14.93
CA ASN A 292 -10.03 13.19 16.32
C ASN A 292 -10.38 12.11 17.36
N SER A 293 -10.31 10.84 17.00
CA SER A 293 -10.68 9.69 17.85
C SER A 293 -9.96 9.70 19.21
N LEU A 294 -8.74 10.23 19.28
CA LEU A 294 -7.99 10.35 20.53
C LEU A 294 -8.60 11.32 21.54
N ASP A 295 -9.28 12.38 21.08
CA ASP A 295 -9.95 13.29 22.01
C ASP A 295 -11.16 12.60 22.66
N GLN A 296 -11.94 11.86 21.86
CA GLN A 296 -13.05 11.04 22.34
C GLN A 296 -12.56 9.94 23.29
N LEU A 297 -11.47 9.26 22.93
CA LEU A 297 -10.88 8.22 23.76
C LEU A 297 -10.41 8.81 25.10
N ALA A 298 -9.68 9.91 25.08
CA ALA A 298 -9.18 10.57 26.28
C ALA A 298 -10.31 11.03 27.21
N ASP A 299 -11.49 11.36 26.69
CA ASP A 299 -12.67 11.70 27.49
C ASP A 299 -13.40 10.49 28.07
N SER A 300 -13.18 9.28 27.54
CA SER A 300 -13.85 8.05 27.95
C SER A 300 -13.01 7.12 28.83
N VAL A 301 -11.68 7.29 28.86
CA VAL A 301 -10.79 6.50 29.74
C VAL A 301 -10.74 7.05 31.18
N PRO A 302 -10.37 6.23 32.18
CA PRO A 302 -10.10 6.68 33.55
C PRO A 302 -8.96 7.72 33.62
N ASP A 303 -8.97 8.54 34.67
CA ASP A 303 -8.00 9.64 34.84
C ASP A 303 -6.53 9.18 34.84
N ALA A 304 -6.23 7.99 35.37
CA ALA A 304 -4.88 7.44 35.37
C ALA A 304 -4.30 7.21 33.95
N MET A 305 -5.18 7.00 32.96
CA MET A 305 -4.80 6.78 31.56
C MET A 305 -4.73 8.07 30.75
N LYS A 306 -5.32 9.17 31.23
CA LYS A 306 -5.29 10.46 30.52
C LYS A 306 -3.88 11.04 30.57
N MET A 307 -3.44 11.56 29.43
CA MET A 307 -2.20 12.32 29.33
C MET A 307 -2.42 13.51 28.39
N VAL A 308 -1.69 14.59 28.64
CA VAL A 308 -1.62 15.74 27.75
C VAL A 308 -0.15 15.94 27.40
N ASP A 309 0.17 16.06 26.12
CA ASP A 309 1.54 16.31 25.69
C ASP A 309 1.96 17.76 25.94
N SER A 310 3.23 18.08 25.69
CA SER A 310 3.79 19.43 25.88
C SER A 310 3.09 20.52 25.03
N ASN A 311 2.34 20.11 24.00
CA ASN A 311 1.62 21.00 23.10
C ASN A 311 0.11 21.05 23.41
N GLY A 312 -0.32 20.50 24.55
CA GLY A 312 -1.69 20.58 25.02
C GLY A 312 -2.65 19.59 24.37
N ARG A 313 -2.16 18.61 23.60
CA ARG A 313 -3.04 17.61 22.96
C ARG A 313 -3.23 16.40 23.85
N LYS A 314 -4.44 15.84 23.79
CA LYS A 314 -4.77 14.62 24.53
C LYS A 314 -4.03 13.42 23.95
N ARG A 315 -3.53 12.60 24.85
CA ARG A 315 -2.81 11.34 24.63
C ARG A 315 -3.38 10.33 25.62
N VAL A 316 -3.28 9.05 25.30
CA VAL A 316 -3.88 8.01 26.14
C VAL A 316 -2.83 6.96 26.44
N LYS A 317 -2.52 6.78 27.72
CA LYS A 317 -1.71 5.64 28.17
C LYS A 317 -2.52 4.37 28.00
N SER A 318 -1.85 3.26 27.66
CA SER A 318 -2.46 1.94 27.80
C SER A 318 -2.74 1.63 29.27
N VAL A 319 -3.53 0.56 29.50
CA VAL A 319 -3.80 0.08 30.85
C VAL A 319 -2.49 -0.30 31.57
N CYS A 320 -1.56 -0.97 30.88
CA CYS A 320 -0.25 -1.27 31.44
C CYS A 320 0.53 -0.02 31.83
N LEU A 321 0.63 0.99 30.94
CA LEU A 321 1.36 2.22 31.22
C LEU A 321 0.74 3.04 32.36
N ALA A 322 -0.57 2.96 32.55
CA ALA A 322 -1.27 3.70 33.60
C ALA A 322 -1.14 3.04 34.99
N TYR A 323 -1.24 1.71 35.07
CA TYR A 323 -1.34 1.00 36.35
C TYR A 323 -0.11 0.16 36.72
N GLY A 324 0.66 -0.31 35.72
CA GLY A 324 1.95 -0.96 35.92
C GLY A 324 1.93 -2.29 36.68
N THR A 325 0.77 -2.90 36.93
CA THR A 325 0.68 -4.20 37.61
C THR A 325 1.01 -5.34 36.66
N ASP A 326 1.49 -6.46 37.21
CA ASP A 326 1.81 -7.64 36.40
C ASP A 326 0.60 -8.18 35.64
N SER A 327 -0.60 -8.08 36.23
CA SER A 327 -1.85 -8.52 35.62
C SER A 327 -2.23 -7.75 34.36
N VAL A 328 -1.99 -6.43 34.30
CA VAL A 328 -2.33 -5.61 33.12
C VAL A 328 -1.18 -5.50 32.11
N CYS A 329 0.04 -5.76 32.57
CA CYS A 329 1.24 -5.73 31.74
C CYS A 329 1.66 -7.12 31.23
N CYS A 330 0.89 -8.16 31.56
CA CYS A 330 1.15 -9.56 31.21
C CYS A 330 2.57 -10.02 31.57
N ARG A 331 2.96 -9.82 32.83
CA ARG A 331 4.30 -10.19 33.34
C ARG A 331 4.20 -11.29 34.39
N ASN A 332 5.32 -11.98 34.62
CA ASN A 332 5.46 -12.96 35.70
C ASN A 332 4.36 -14.03 35.62
N ALA A 333 3.51 -14.18 36.64
CA ALA A 333 2.42 -15.15 36.65
C ALA A 333 1.35 -14.91 35.55
N HIS A 334 1.38 -13.74 34.91
CA HIS A 334 0.47 -13.32 33.84
C HIS A 334 1.17 -13.29 32.46
N ASP A 335 2.27 -14.03 32.26
CA ASP A 335 3.03 -14.04 31.00
C ASP A 335 2.46 -14.98 29.92
N GLN A 336 1.20 -15.38 30.03
CA GLN A 336 0.50 -16.21 29.05
C GLN A 336 -0.91 -15.64 28.75
N PRO A 337 -1.46 -15.88 27.55
CA PRO A 337 -2.83 -15.48 27.20
C PRO A 337 -3.89 -16.00 28.19
N GLU A 338 -3.70 -17.22 28.71
CA GLU A 338 -4.63 -17.86 29.64
C GLU A 338 -4.63 -17.23 31.04
N THR A 339 -3.64 -16.40 31.35
CA THR A 339 -3.49 -15.78 32.69
C THR A 339 -3.47 -14.25 32.65
N CYS A 340 -3.50 -13.63 31.46
CA CYS A 340 -3.53 -12.18 31.31
C CYS A 340 -4.68 -11.71 30.41
N GLY A 341 -5.52 -10.84 30.97
CA GLY A 341 -6.58 -10.17 30.22
C GLY A 341 -7.69 -9.65 31.12
N PRO A 342 -8.68 -8.93 30.56
CA PRO A 342 -9.75 -8.26 31.30
C PRO A 342 -10.67 -9.20 32.10
N THR A 343 -10.62 -10.51 31.85
CA THR A 343 -11.36 -11.53 32.61
C THR A 343 -10.63 -12.03 33.86
N HIS A 344 -9.43 -11.52 34.14
CA HIS A 344 -8.58 -11.90 35.27
C HIS A 344 -8.56 -10.81 36.35
N ASP A 345 -7.44 -10.67 37.07
CA ASP A 345 -7.22 -9.75 38.21
C ASP A 345 -7.16 -8.27 37.82
N TRP A 346 -8.06 -7.83 36.95
CA TRP A 346 -8.21 -6.45 36.53
C TRP A 346 -9.30 -5.76 37.35
N THR A 347 -9.01 -4.54 37.80
CA THR A 347 -9.96 -3.68 38.49
C THR A 347 -11.01 -3.13 37.53
N SER A 348 -12.11 -2.61 38.07
CA SER A 348 -13.17 -1.99 37.25
C SER A 348 -12.66 -0.84 36.39
N ASP A 349 -11.72 -0.02 36.89
CA ASP A 349 -11.14 1.08 36.11
C ASP A 349 -10.25 0.56 34.98
N GLN A 350 -9.47 -0.50 35.21
CA GLN A 350 -8.65 -1.13 34.18
C GLN A 350 -9.51 -1.71 33.04
N ILE A 351 -10.59 -2.41 33.40
CA ILE A 351 -11.56 -2.95 32.45
C ILE A 351 -12.26 -1.82 31.69
N ALA A 352 -12.63 -0.72 32.37
CA ALA A 352 -13.25 0.44 31.73
C ALA A 352 -12.30 1.09 30.70
N GLY A 353 -11.02 1.24 31.06
CA GLY A 353 -9.98 1.75 30.16
C GLY A 353 -9.81 0.88 28.91
N TYR A 354 -9.73 -0.43 29.08
CA TYR A 354 -9.68 -1.39 27.97
C TYR A 354 -10.92 -1.34 27.07
N ASN A 355 -12.11 -1.30 27.67
CA ASN A 355 -13.35 -1.21 26.90
C ASN A 355 -13.45 0.10 26.10
N ALA A 356 -12.97 1.22 26.66
CA ALA A 356 -12.90 2.50 25.96
C ALA A 356 -11.94 2.45 24.76
N MET A 357 -10.74 1.88 24.93
CA MET A 357 -9.80 1.64 23.82
C MET A 357 -10.45 0.83 22.69
N ARG A 358 -11.09 -0.29 23.04
CA ARG A 358 -11.78 -1.15 22.07
C ARG A 358 -12.98 -0.50 21.39
N ALA A 359 -13.69 0.38 22.09
CA ALA A 359 -14.82 1.09 21.50
C ALA A 359 -14.38 2.05 20.38
N VAL A 360 -13.17 2.60 20.51
CA VAL A 360 -12.60 3.55 19.54
C VAL A 360 -11.76 2.84 18.47
N PHE A 361 -11.01 1.81 18.85
CA PHE A 361 -10.11 1.04 17.99
C PHE A 361 -10.46 -0.46 18.02
N PRO A 362 -11.59 -0.87 17.43
CA PRO A 362 -12.11 -2.24 17.54
C PRO A 362 -11.25 -3.30 16.84
N THR A 363 -10.40 -2.90 15.88
CA THR A 363 -9.54 -3.82 15.11
C THR A 363 -8.07 -3.77 15.55
N SER A 364 -7.76 -3.15 16.69
CA SER A 364 -6.39 -2.94 17.16
C SER A 364 -6.11 -3.66 18.49
N TYR A 365 -4.84 -3.99 18.74
CA TYR A 365 -4.41 -4.50 20.04
C TYR A 365 -4.50 -3.41 21.12
N SER A 366 -5.14 -3.72 22.24
CA SER A 366 -5.18 -2.81 23.40
C SER A 366 -4.38 -3.31 24.62
N TYR A 367 -3.97 -4.59 24.61
CA TYR A 367 -3.02 -5.21 25.54
C TYR A 367 -2.28 -6.38 24.86
N ALA A 368 -1.25 -6.93 25.51
CA ALA A 368 -0.27 -7.84 24.88
C ALA A 368 -0.87 -9.15 24.30
N TYR A 369 -1.97 -9.66 24.85
CA TYR A 369 -2.62 -10.89 24.38
C TYR A 369 -4.07 -10.65 23.91
N ASP A 370 -4.34 -9.48 23.33
CA ASP A 370 -5.67 -9.13 22.76
C ASP A 370 -5.92 -9.95 21.47
N ASP A 371 -6.22 -11.24 21.60
CA ASP A 371 -6.14 -12.21 20.49
C ASP A 371 -7.29 -12.20 19.48
N LYS A 372 -8.24 -11.25 19.58
CA LYS A 372 -9.42 -11.23 18.72
C LYS A 372 -9.31 -10.18 17.63
N ILE A 373 -9.23 -10.66 16.38
CA ILE A 373 -9.41 -9.89 15.12
C ILE A 373 -8.28 -8.87 14.83
N ALA A 374 -7.37 -8.59 15.76
CA ALA A 374 -6.36 -7.55 15.57
C ALA A 374 -5.17 -7.95 14.67
N THR A 375 -4.83 -9.24 14.57
CA THR A 375 -3.87 -9.72 13.56
C THR A 375 -4.59 -10.09 12.29
N GLU A 376 -4.32 -9.33 11.24
CA GLU A 376 -4.91 -9.51 9.92
C GLU A 376 -3.95 -10.24 8.99
N VAL A 377 -4.50 -11.09 8.11
CA VAL A 377 -3.72 -11.98 7.25
C VAL A 377 -3.98 -11.65 5.78
N CYS A 378 -2.91 -11.44 5.01
CA CYS A 378 -2.97 -11.26 3.57
C CYS A 378 -1.96 -12.15 2.83
N GLN A 379 -2.39 -12.95 1.85
CA GLN A 379 -1.46 -13.80 1.09
C GLN A 379 -0.69 -13.05 0.00
N ASN A 380 -1.32 -12.07 -0.65
CA ASN A 380 -0.76 -11.36 -1.80
C ASN A 380 -0.54 -9.86 -1.54
N GLY A 381 -0.43 -9.48 -0.26
CA GLY A 381 -0.19 -8.09 0.13
C GLY A 381 1.21 -7.64 -0.31
N THR A 382 1.27 -6.62 -1.16
CA THR A 382 2.54 -6.06 -1.64
C THR A 382 2.72 -4.59 -1.31
N SER A 383 1.72 -4.01 -0.67
CA SER A 383 1.78 -2.66 -0.15
C SER A 383 0.92 -2.50 1.11
N PHE A 384 1.31 -1.57 1.96
CA PHE A 384 0.53 -1.05 3.06
C PHE A 384 0.30 0.45 2.84
N ARG A 385 -0.95 0.89 2.87
CA ARG A 385 -1.27 2.29 3.06
C ARG A 385 -1.50 2.55 4.54
N ILE A 386 -0.57 3.28 5.16
CA ILE A 386 -0.57 3.59 6.58
C ILE A 386 -0.90 5.07 6.74
N GLY A 387 -2.09 5.35 7.26
CA GLY A 387 -2.57 6.70 7.52
C GLY A 387 -2.45 7.07 8.99
N PHE A 388 -1.89 8.24 9.26
CA PHE A 388 -1.85 8.85 10.59
C PHE A 388 -2.89 9.96 10.65
N CYS A 389 -3.80 9.92 11.63
CA CYS A 389 -4.92 10.88 11.76
C CYS A 389 -5.86 10.96 10.53
N THR A 390 -5.96 9.90 9.71
CA THR A 390 -6.82 9.83 8.51
C THR A 390 -8.28 9.47 8.86
N ASN A 391 -9.21 9.64 7.91
CA ASN A 391 -10.65 9.79 8.17
C ASN A 391 -11.57 9.01 7.23
#